data_AF-A0A7C6NY54-F1
#
_entry.id   AF-A0A7C6NY54-F1
#
_cell.length_a   1.000
_cell.length_b   1.000
_cell.length_c   1.000
_cell.angle_alpha   90.00
_cell.angle_beta   90.00
_cell.angle_gamma   90.00
#
_symmetry.space_group_name_H-M   'P 1'
#
loop_
_entity.id
_entity.type
_entity.pdbx_description
1 polymer ?
#
loop_
_entity_poly.entity_id
_entity_poly.type
_entity_poly.pdbx_seq_one_letter_code
_entity_poly.pdbx_strand_id
1 'polypeptide(L)'
;MHISDYFDLEVLVEFLRNWSQATGIAVVAIDHKGKYITEGIGWHDFCMKYTRGSKEGNKRCIQCDQEGEGTYYCHAGLMDFTVDIRVGDIYLGKIIGGQVLPNPPDEPQFRELAMEIGKLAANSGMINRGIKERLEKLSCHR
;
A
#
# COMPACT_ATOMS: atom_id res chain seq x y z
N MET A 1 -9.91 -2.78 -23.67
CA MET A 1 -10.66 -1.65 -23.10
C MET A 1 -9.80 -1.06 -22.01
N HIS A 2 -9.44 0.20 -22.15
CA HIS A 2 -8.67 0.92 -21.15
C HIS A 2 -9.62 1.73 -20.28
N ILE A 3 -9.26 1.90 -19.02
CA ILE A 3 -10.10 2.63 -18.07
C ILE A 3 -10.34 4.09 -18.50
N SER A 4 -9.36 4.70 -19.19
CA SER A 4 -9.45 6.05 -19.78
C SER A 4 -10.48 6.18 -20.89
N ASP A 5 -11.01 5.06 -21.40
CA ASP A 5 -12.08 5.09 -22.39
C ASP A 5 -13.43 5.50 -21.74
N TYR A 6 -13.53 5.46 -20.40
CA TYR A 6 -14.77 5.68 -19.64
C TYR A 6 -14.77 6.93 -18.76
N PHE A 7 -13.62 7.39 -18.28
CA PHE A 7 -13.51 8.61 -17.46
C PHE A 7 -12.13 9.25 -17.54
N ASP A 8 -12.05 10.53 -17.16
CA ASP A 8 -10.82 11.30 -17.11
C ASP A 8 -9.92 10.85 -15.95
N LEU A 9 -8.71 10.41 -16.28
CA LEU A 9 -7.74 9.92 -15.30
C LEU A 9 -7.24 11.02 -14.35
N GLU A 10 -7.22 12.28 -14.79
CA GLU A 10 -6.80 13.39 -13.92
C GLU A 10 -7.82 13.59 -12.80
N VAL A 11 -9.11 13.48 -13.11
CA VAL A 11 -10.20 13.55 -12.12
C VAL A 11 -10.09 12.40 -11.10
N LEU A 12 -9.78 11.18 -11.55
CA LEU A 12 -9.56 10.05 -10.63
C LEU A 12 -8.35 10.32 -9.70
N VAL A 13 -7.23 10.79 -10.26
CA VAL A 13 -6.04 11.09 -9.47
C VAL A 13 -6.34 12.16 -8.41
N GLU A 14 -7.03 13.24 -8.78
CA GLU A 14 -7.41 14.30 -7.84
C GLU A 14 -8.35 13.79 -6.74
N PHE A 15 -9.36 13.00 -7.12
CA PHE A 15 -10.26 12.35 -6.16
C PHE A 15 -9.49 11.50 -5.13
N LEU A 16 -8.58 10.64 -5.61
CA LEU A 16 -7.77 9.78 -4.75
C LEU A 16 -6.81 10.57 -3.86
N ARG A 17 -6.24 11.69 -4.35
CA ARG A 17 -5.43 12.61 -3.54
C ARG A 17 -6.25 13.24 -2.42
N ASN A 18 -7.42 13.78 -2.73
CA ASN A 18 -8.29 14.40 -1.74
C ASN A 18 -8.76 13.38 -0.69
N TRP A 19 -9.12 12.18 -1.13
CA TRP A 19 -9.50 11.08 -0.23
C TRP A 19 -8.34 10.65 0.68
N SER A 20 -7.14 10.49 0.13
CA SER A 20 -5.95 10.12 0.90
C SER A 20 -5.58 11.20 1.91
N GLN A 21 -5.66 12.48 1.52
CA GLN A 21 -5.44 13.61 2.42
C GLN A 21 -6.47 13.67 3.55
N ALA A 22 -7.74 13.40 3.26
CA ALA A 22 -8.82 13.46 4.25
C ALA A 22 -8.80 12.28 5.24
N THR A 23 -8.35 11.10 4.79
CA THR A 23 -8.37 9.87 5.60
C THR A 23 -7.01 9.52 6.23
N GLY A 24 -5.92 10.07 5.69
CA GLY A 24 -4.56 9.66 6.01
C GLY A 24 -4.17 8.28 5.47
N ILE A 25 -5.01 7.64 4.66
CA ILE A 25 -4.78 6.29 4.14
C ILE A 25 -4.07 6.38 2.77
N ALA A 26 -3.06 5.53 2.59
CA ALA A 26 -2.35 5.38 1.33
C ALA A 26 -3.27 4.76 0.27
N VAL A 27 -3.20 5.22 -0.98
CA VAL A 27 -4.07 4.72 -2.06
C VAL A 27 -3.36 4.65 -3.41
N VAL A 28 -3.78 3.71 -4.25
CA VAL A 28 -3.32 3.56 -5.64
C VAL A 28 -4.42 2.91 -6.47
N ALA A 29 -4.46 3.17 -7.79
CA ALA A 29 -5.31 2.43 -8.70
C ALA A 29 -4.49 1.62 -9.72
N ILE A 30 -4.98 0.42 -10.03
CA ILE A 30 -4.45 -0.47 -11.07
C ILE A 30 -5.53 -0.82 -12.08
N ASP A 31 -5.14 -1.07 -13.33
CA ASP A 31 -6.04 -1.49 -14.39
C ASP A 31 -6.42 -2.97 -14.31
N HIS A 32 -7.30 -3.41 -15.21
CA HIS A 32 -7.71 -4.82 -15.32
C HIS A 32 -6.57 -5.81 -15.61
N LYS A 33 -5.37 -5.34 -15.96
CA LYS A 33 -4.16 -6.16 -16.16
C LYS A 33 -3.20 -6.08 -14.96
N GLY A 34 -3.60 -5.40 -13.89
CA GLY A 34 -2.76 -5.20 -12.71
C GLY A 34 -1.64 -4.18 -12.91
N LYS A 35 -1.74 -3.30 -13.92
CA LYS A 35 -0.78 -2.21 -14.14
C LYS A 35 -1.25 -0.95 -13.43
N TYR A 36 -0.34 -0.29 -12.72
CA TYR A 36 -0.62 1.00 -12.07
C TYR A 36 -1.10 2.05 -13.07
N ILE A 37 -2.26 2.63 -12.76
CA ILE A 37 -2.86 3.76 -13.48
C ILE A 37 -2.46 5.07 -12.80
N THR A 38 -2.33 5.06 -11.47
CA THR A 38 -1.85 6.19 -10.68
C THR A 38 -0.50 5.87 -10.05
N GLU A 39 0.24 6.92 -9.68
CA GLU A 39 1.30 6.76 -8.70
C GLU A 39 0.73 6.37 -7.33
N GLY A 40 1.60 5.91 -6.44
CA GLY A 40 1.27 5.68 -5.05
C GLY A 40 1.03 6.98 -4.29
N ILE A 41 -0.21 7.24 -3.89
CA ILE A 41 -0.60 8.46 -3.18
C ILE A 41 -0.58 8.18 -1.68
N GLY A 42 0.06 9.06 -0.90
CA GLY A 42 0.12 8.92 0.56
C GLY A 42 0.94 7.72 1.04
N TRP A 43 1.80 7.14 0.19
CA TRP A 43 2.59 5.96 0.55
C TRP A 43 3.62 6.28 1.64
N HIS A 44 3.65 5.43 2.67
CA HIS A 44 4.51 5.59 3.83
C HIS A 44 5.94 5.13 3.54
N ASP A 45 6.94 5.84 4.07
CA ASP A 45 8.33 5.40 4.00
C ASP A 45 8.54 4.01 4.59
N PHE A 46 7.67 3.54 5.49
CA PHE A 46 7.79 2.17 5.97
C PHE A 46 7.75 1.19 4.79
N CYS A 47 6.69 1.25 3.98
CA CYS A 47 6.58 0.43 2.79
C CYS A 47 7.68 0.78 1.78
N MET A 48 7.92 2.06 1.51
CA MET A 48 8.90 2.44 0.48
C MET A 48 10.33 2.03 0.83
N LYS A 49 10.78 2.28 2.06
CA LYS A 49 12.17 2.03 2.49
C LYS A 49 12.38 0.63 3.01
N TYR A 50 11.38 -0.02 3.61
CA TYR A 50 11.55 -1.32 4.27
C TYR A 50 10.79 -2.48 3.60
N THR A 51 9.96 -2.24 2.57
CA THR A 51 9.40 -3.32 1.75
C THR A 51 9.72 -3.12 0.26
N ARG A 52 8.97 -2.25 -0.44
CA ARG A 52 9.08 -1.93 -1.87
C ARG A 52 10.49 -1.53 -2.33
N GLY A 53 11.32 -0.96 -1.47
CA GLY A 53 12.71 -0.64 -1.82
C GLY A 53 13.66 -1.83 -2.02
N SER A 54 13.23 -3.08 -1.79
CA SER A 54 14.02 -4.28 -2.09
C SER A 54 13.43 -4.99 -3.30
N LYS A 55 14.25 -5.73 -4.05
CA LYS A 55 13.78 -6.51 -5.20
C LYS A 55 12.68 -7.50 -4.80
N GLU A 56 12.92 -8.29 -3.76
CA GLU A 56 11.96 -9.30 -3.30
C GLU A 56 10.74 -8.66 -2.62
N GLY A 57 10.93 -7.67 -1.76
CA GLY A 57 9.82 -6.96 -1.14
C GLY A 57 8.94 -6.25 -2.16
N ASN A 58 9.50 -5.62 -3.20
CA ASN A 58 8.72 -4.99 -4.26
C ASN A 58 7.88 -6.01 -5.04
N LYS A 59 8.48 -7.15 -5.38
CA LYS A 59 7.79 -8.25 -6.04
C LYS A 59 6.57 -8.69 -5.22
N ARG A 60 6.75 -8.92 -3.92
CA ARG A 60 5.65 -9.31 -3.01
C ARG A 60 4.61 -8.19 -2.84
N CYS A 61 5.02 -6.93 -2.79
CA CYS A 61 4.09 -5.79 -2.74
C CYS A 61 3.21 -5.73 -4.00
N ILE A 62 3.81 -5.83 -5.19
CA ILE A 62 3.07 -5.83 -6.46
C ILE A 62 2.11 -7.02 -6.52
N GLN A 63 2.53 -8.19 -6.04
CA GLN A 63 1.67 -9.36 -5.97
C GLN A 63 0.46 -9.09 -5.06
N CYS A 64 0.66 -8.54 -3.86
CA CYS A 64 -0.46 -8.16 -2.98
C CYS A 64 -1.42 -7.16 -3.64
N ASP A 65 -0.91 -6.14 -4.33
CA ASP A 65 -1.74 -5.15 -5.02
C ASP A 65 -2.59 -5.80 -6.13
N GLN A 66 -2.05 -6.81 -6.84
CA GLN A 66 -2.72 -7.49 -7.95
C GLN A 66 -3.71 -8.55 -7.49
N GLU A 67 -3.37 -9.33 -6.46
CA GLU A 67 -4.13 -10.51 -6.03
C GLU A 67 -5.07 -10.24 -4.85
N GLY A 68 -4.86 -9.14 -4.11
CA GLY A 68 -5.68 -8.79 -2.95
C GLY A 68 -7.15 -8.52 -3.30
N GLU A 69 -8.06 -8.96 -2.42
CA GLU A 69 -9.50 -8.79 -2.54
C GLU A 69 -10.13 -8.44 -1.18
N GLY A 70 -11.16 -7.60 -1.20
CA GLY A 70 -11.88 -7.20 0.01
C GLY A 70 -10.97 -6.47 0.99
N THR A 71 -10.87 -6.95 2.23
CA THR A 71 -9.92 -6.45 3.24
C THR A 71 -8.98 -7.58 3.61
N TYR A 72 -7.68 -7.34 3.56
CA TYR A 72 -6.67 -8.39 3.71
C TYR A 72 -5.40 -7.86 4.39
N TYR A 73 -4.58 -8.78 4.88
CA TYR A 73 -3.22 -8.47 5.30
C TYR A 73 -2.27 -8.65 4.11
N CYS A 74 -1.45 -7.64 3.85
CA CYS A 74 -0.36 -7.79 2.90
C CYS A 74 0.77 -8.64 3.50
N HIS A 75 1.72 -9.05 2.66
CA HIS A 75 2.87 -9.86 3.08
C HIS A 75 3.73 -9.22 4.19
N ALA A 76 3.61 -7.91 4.42
CA ALA A 76 4.33 -7.19 5.46
C ALA A 76 3.55 -7.09 6.79
N GLY A 77 2.37 -7.72 6.90
CA GLY A 77 1.53 -7.66 8.09
C GLY A 77 0.70 -6.37 8.24
N LEU A 78 0.72 -5.48 7.23
CA LEU A 78 -0.17 -4.32 7.17
C LEU A 78 -1.52 -4.71 6.57
N MET A 79 -2.56 -3.97 6.91
CA MET A 79 -3.88 -4.13 6.35
C MET A 79 -4.08 -3.22 5.13
N ASP A 80 -4.53 -3.84 4.06
CA ASP A 80 -4.95 -3.21 2.82
C ASP A 80 -6.41 -3.62 2.50
N PHE A 81 -7.03 -2.89 1.60
CA PHE A 81 -8.34 -3.22 1.07
C PHE A 81 -8.45 -2.83 -0.40
N THR A 82 -9.36 -3.48 -1.13
CA THR A 82 -9.61 -3.20 -2.54
C THR A 82 -11.07 -2.97 -2.84
N VAL A 83 -11.32 -2.10 -3.82
CA VAL A 83 -12.64 -1.88 -4.41
C VAL A 83 -12.50 -1.90 -5.93
N ASP A 84 -13.32 -2.72 -6.58
CA ASP A 84 -13.33 -2.81 -8.04
C ASP A 84 -13.87 -1.54 -8.68
N ILE A 85 -13.24 -1.14 -9.79
CA ILE A 85 -13.75 -0.14 -10.72
C ILE A 85 -14.47 -0.87 -11.83
N ARG A 86 -15.79 -0.70 -11.92
CA ARG A 86 -16.64 -1.39 -12.90
C ARG A 86 -17.59 -0.42 -13.60
N VAL A 87 -17.93 -0.71 -14.86
CA VAL A 87 -19.00 -0.05 -15.61
C VAL A 87 -19.98 -1.13 -16.08
N GLY A 88 -21.14 -1.17 -15.43
CA GLY A 88 -22.02 -2.34 -15.51
C GLY A 88 -21.25 -3.60 -15.08
N ASP A 89 -21.26 -4.63 -15.92
CA ASP A 89 -20.56 -5.89 -15.64
C ASP A 89 -19.06 -5.86 -16.01
N ILE A 90 -18.60 -4.80 -16.68
CA ILE A 90 -17.23 -4.70 -17.19
C ILE A 90 -16.27 -4.30 -16.05
N TYR A 91 -15.31 -5.16 -15.73
CA TYR A 91 -14.21 -4.88 -14.82
C TYR A 91 -13.12 -4.06 -15.52
N LEU A 92 -12.78 -2.89 -14.95
CA LEU A 92 -11.80 -1.97 -15.52
C LEU A 92 -10.49 -1.91 -14.72
N GLY A 93 -10.50 -2.39 -13.48
CA GLY A 93 -9.37 -2.32 -12.55
C GLY A 93 -9.86 -2.23 -11.11
N LYS A 94 -8.97 -1.87 -10.19
CA LYS A 94 -9.32 -1.68 -8.77
C LYS A 94 -8.55 -0.56 -8.12
N ILE A 95 -9.17 0.04 -7.12
CA ILE A 95 -8.56 0.95 -6.16
C ILE A 95 -8.08 0.11 -4.99
N ILE A 96 -6.83 0.32 -4.57
CA ILE A 96 -6.22 -0.32 -3.41
C ILE A 96 -5.93 0.78 -2.40
N GLY A 97 -6.55 0.70 -1.22
CA GLY A 97 -6.27 1.55 -0.07
C GLY A 97 -5.61 0.74 1.04
N GLY A 98 -4.74 1.34 1.85
CA GLY A 98 -4.12 0.57 2.94
C GLY A 98 -2.86 1.16 3.53
N GLN A 99 -1.86 0.30 3.71
CA GLN A 99 -0.69 0.52 4.55
C GLN A 99 -1.07 0.86 5.99
N VAL A 100 -2.19 0.30 6.45
CA VAL A 100 -2.71 0.52 7.81
C VAL A 100 -2.10 -0.51 8.73
N LEU A 101 -1.58 -0.09 9.88
CA LEU A 101 -1.22 -1.03 10.94
C LEU A 101 -2.40 -1.14 11.92
N PRO A 102 -3.19 -2.23 11.88
CA PRO A 102 -4.41 -2.33 12.69
C PRO A 102 -4.14 -2.61 14.18
N ASN A 103 -2.96 -3.14 14.50
CA ASN A 103 -2.53 -3.49 15.86
C ASN A 103 -1.17 -2.86 16.18
N PRO A 104 -0.72 -2.83 17.44
CA PRO A 104 0.68 -2.52 17.73
C PRO A 104 1.63 -3.42 16.92
N PRO A 105 2.83 -2.93 16.57
CA PRO A 105 3.76 -3.68 15.72
C PRO A 105 4.25 -4.94 16.39
N ASP A 106 4.32 -6.01 15.61
CA ASP A 106 4.99 -7.24 15.97
C ASP A 106 6.47 -7.16 15.54
N GLU A 107 7.34 -6.74 16.45
CA GLU A 107 8.77 -6.61 16.17
C GLU A 107 9.41 -7.92 15.66
N PRO A 108 9.15 -9.11 16.26
CA PRO A 108 9.57 -10.39 15.70
C PRO A 108 9.18 -10.58 14.23
N GLN A 109 7.93 -10.34 13.88
CA GLN A 109 7.43 -10.49 12.51
C GLN A 109 8.16 -9.55 11.53
N PHE A 110 8.31 -8.27 11.89
CA PHE A 110 9.00 -7.29 11.03
C PHE A 110 10.49 -7.62 10.86
N ARG A 111 11.12 -8.18 11.89
CA ARG A 111 12.52 -8.61 11.83
C ARG A 111 12.70 -9.79 10.87
N GLU A 112 11.82 -10.79 10.95
CA GLU A 112 11.81 -11.92 10.04
C GLU A 112 11.62 -11.48 8.59
N LEU A 113 10.60 -10.66 8.33
CA LEU A 113 10.35 -10.07 7.02
C LEU A 113 11.58 -9.35 6.47
N ALA A 114 12.25 -8.53 7.29
CA ALA A 114 13.42 -7.78 6.88
C ALA A 114 14.62 -8.68 6.52
N MET A 115 14.75 -9.85 7.15
CA MET A 115 15.74 -10.86 6.78
C MET A 115 15.37 -11.51 5.44
N GLU A 116 14.11 -11.92 5.26
CA GLU A 116 13.64 -12.59 4.05
C GLU A 116 13.80 -11.75 2.78
N ILE A 117 13.46 -10.46 2.85
CA ILE A 117 13.50 -9.56 1.69
C ILE A 117 14.88 -8.88 1.52
N GLY A 118 15.87 -9.28 2.32
CA GLY A 118 17.27 -8.86 2.18
C GLY A 118 17.54 -7.41 2.57
N LYS A 119 16.77 -6.83 3.51
CA LYS A 119 16.95 -5.45 3.99
C LYS A 119 17.69 -5.31 5.32
N LEU A 120 18.15 -6.41 5.91
CA LEU A 120 19.13 -6.38 6.99
C LEU A 120 20.51 -6.70 6.37
N ALA A 121 21.46 -5.77 6.25
CA ALA A 121 22.00 -4.86 7.26
C ALA A 121 21.19 -3.59 7.58
N ALA A 122 20.45 -3.62 8.69
CA ALA A 122 19.98 -2.41 9.36
C ALA A 122 20.03 -2.68 10.86
N ASN A 123 20.92 -1.97 11.56
CA ASN A 123 21.04 -2.05 13.00
C ASN A 123 19.65 -1.89 13.64
N SER A 124 19.28 -2.87 14.47
CA SER A 124 18.00 -3.01 15.17
C SER A 124 17.50 -1.74 15.86
N GLY A 125 18.39 -0.80 16.21
CA GLY A 125 18.05 0.49 16.83
C GLY A 125 17.40 1.53 15.91
N MET A 126 17.65 1.52 14.59
CA MET A 126 17.05 2.50 13.65
C MET A 126 15.66 2.06 13.19
N ILE A 127 15.46 0.76 12.99
CA ILE A 127 14.15 0.15 12.74
C ILE A 127 13.22 0.47 13.92
N ASN A 128 13.66 0.23 15.16
CA ASN A 128 12.84 0.49 16.35
C ASN A 128 12.52 1.96 16.61
N ARG A 129 13.36 2.91 16.17
CA ARG A 129 13.07 4.35 16.36
C ARG A 129 12.19 4.91 15.26
N GLY A 130 12.50 4.61 13.99
CA GLY A 130 11.76 5.11 12.83
C GLY A 130 10.38 4.48 12.65
N ILE A 131 10.23 3.20 13.02
CA ILE A 131 8.93 2.52 13.05
C ILE A 131 8.10 3.08 14.20
N LYS A 132 8.62 3.12 15.43
CA LYS A 132 7.89 3.65 16.60
C LYS A 132 7.41 5.10 16.40
N GLU A 133 8.29 6.00 15.96
CA GLU A 133 7.93 7.40 15.71
C GLU A 133 6.87 7.59 14.60
N ARG A 134 6.81 6.68 13.60
CA ARG A 134 5.81 6.76 12.53
C ARG A 134 4.50 6.09 12.89
N LEU A 135 4.54 5.08 13.74
CA LEU A 135 3.34 4.44 14.26
C LEU A 135 2.63 5.26 15.32
N GLU A 136 3.41 6.00 16.11
CA GLU A 136 2.87 7.06 16.96
C GLU A 136 2.16 8.11 16.11
N LYS A 137 2.66 8.46 14.91
CA LYS A 137 1.96 9.36 13.99
C LYS A 137 0.71 8.76 13.35
N LEU A 138 0.73 7.47 12.99
CA LEU A 138 -0.43 6.71 12.49
C LEU A 138 -1.54 6.55 13.55
N SER A 139 -1.17 6.48 14.83
CA SER A 139 -2.12 6.35 15.94
C SER A 139 -2.67 7.68 16.48
N CYS A 140 -2.02 8.80 16.16
CA CYS A 140 -2.33 10.15 16.66
C CYS A 140 -3.17 11.01 15.70
N HIS A 141 -3.59 10.49 14.55
CA HIS A 141 -4.61 11.13 13.69
C HIS A 141 -6.05 10.71 14.06
N ARG A 142 -6.28 10.43 15.36
CA ARG A 142 -7.62 10.27 15.94
C ARG A 142 -8.10 11.60 16.51
#